data_AF-A0A663F2K6-F1
#
_entry.id   AF-A0A663F2K6-F1
#
_cell.length_a   1.000
_cell.length_b   1.000
_cell.length_c   1.000
_cell.angle_alpha   90.00
_cell.angle_beta   90.00
_cell.angle_gamma   90.00
#
_symmetry.space_group_name_H-M   'P 1'
#
loop_
_entity.id
_entity.type
_entity.pdbx_description
1 polymer ?
#
loop_
_entity_poly.entity_id
_entity_poly.type
_entity_poly.pdbx_seq_one_letter_code
_entity_poly.pdbx_strand_id
1 'polypeptide(L)'
;MGDIWHVGLMVLVYIWFPKVAAQNLIKNPRDQKTEHTLLINEVNADSPGEDTSEFVELYHTSGQTARLDGYYLVFYNGNGNRAYKVLNLQGKVTNSQGLFLIGSSSVNPAIVIPKNTIQNGPDAIALYYGKGNYKEGMSVTSYGLVDALVHKTKKTDRADTLVKVLTPGRDAFLEDSTFRTMDESIERCRGEDSQWIFQVAMPSPGTDNHCILTSQLNASAVLISEVLAASSSEEFEFIELQGPHSTMLRDIVLVLIDGQTKDIYFTMDVYGKTSLDGLLLIGPAQSKTSVDLPFPENTTRPVLRGGPKAIALYRGNSSSFVPGKALPVTGLLDAFVYTSNEEPNPELLEILTPGRPAYKEKRHQLGDVSMNQCNCCSVTRDSLSYVLSRPTPGKFNDCPSKRFSQTLSFCLRVADCWEWLLKSEEILMTLVQALDGSCSCGISAAYFKEPKVACQDLGLVFTTLLTAKSEDQLSSLLLAFKTFLETPGRLSFDRRNITVESSCFKDVNVPDLPPGVPSEIPEGTQEPSVQVPKVLINEVNPDNPGGGRGCRVHRTLLHWTDTL
;
A
#
# COMPACT_ATOMS: atom_id res chain seq x y z
N MET A 1 -4.29 40.63 -74.21
CA MET A 1 -5.69 40.28 -73.86
C MET A 1 -5.66 38.96 -73.14
N GLY A 2 -6.16 38.89 -71.91
CA GLY A 2 -6.34 37.63 -71.19
C GLY A 2 -6.01 37.74 -69.71
N ASP A 3 -7.04 38.04 -68.92
CA ASP A 3 -7.07 37.86 -67.47
C ASP A 3 -6.72 36.42 -67.09
N ILE A 4 -5.85 36.22 -66.10
CA ILE A 4 -5.70 34.93 -65.42
C ILE A 4 -5.70 35.16 -63.90
N TRP A 5 -6.70 34.53 -63.30
CA TRP A 5 -7.03 34.42 -61.88
C TRP A 5 -5.85 34.18 -60.93
N HIS A 6 -5.89 34.87 -59.79
CA HIS A 6 -5.13 34.56 -58.59
C HIS A 6 -5.69 33.31 -57.90
N VAL A 7 -4.90 32.25 -57.84
CA VAL A 7 -5.05 31.19 -56.83
C VAL A 7 -3.94 31.40 -55.81
N GLY A 8 -4.33 31.81 -54.60
CA GLY A 8 -3.45 32.00 -53.46
C GLY A 8 -2.83 30.67 -53.03
N LEU A 9 -1.50 30.67 -52.93
CA LEU A 9 -0.67 29.55 -52.55
C LEU A 9 -0.70 29.38 -51.02
N MET A 10 -1.51 28.45 -50.51
CA MET A 10 -1.45 28.00 -49.11
C MET A 10 -0.17 27.18 -48.92
N VAL A 11 0.85 27.78 -48.31
CA VAL A 11 2.07 27.09 -47.88
C VAL A 11 1.75 26.26 -46.64
N LEU A 12 1.54 24.96 -46.81
CA LEU A 12 1.57 23.97 -45.73
C LEU A 12 3.04 23.74 -45.32
N VAL A 13 3.47 24.39 -44.24
CA VAL A 13 4.74 24.07 -43.57
C VAL A 13 4.53 22.77 -42.79
N TYR A 14 4.90 21.64 -43.39
CA TYR A 14 5.07 20.39 -42.66
C TYR A 14 6.31 20.48 -41.76
N ILE A 15 6.10 20.76 -40.47
CA ILE A 15 7.15 20.60 -39.47
C ILE A 15 7.25 19.10 -39.16
N TRP A 16 8.29 18.48 -39.71
CA TRP A 16 8.75 17.15 -39.35
C TRP A 16 9.29 17.18 -37.91
N PHE A 17 8.52 16.66 -36.95
CA PHE A 17 9.11 16.20 -35.70
C PHE A 17 9.66 14.79 -35.92
N PRO A 18 10.99 14.54 -35.86
CA PRO A 18 11.45 13.17 -35.75
C PRO A 18 11.02 12.66 -34.37
N LYS A 19 10.05 11.76 -34.38
CA LYS A 19 9.70 10.91 -33.24
C LYS A 19 10.94 10.05 -32.98
N VAL A 20 11.83 10.49 -32.09
CA VAL A 20 12.97 9.70 -31.64
C VAL A 20 12.39 8.55 -30.82
N ALA A 21 12.11 7.45 -31.49
CA ALA A 21 11.89 6.16 -30.85
C ALA A 21 13.20 5.82 -30.11
N ALA A 22 13.13 5.74 -28.79
CA ALA A 22 14.21 5.17 -27.99
C ALA A 22 14.35 3.69 -28.39
N GLN A 23 15.29 3.41 -29.29
CA GLN A 23 15.63 2.06 -29.69
C GLN A 23 16.42 1.39 -28.57
N ASN A 24 15.99 0.17 -28.23
CA ASN A 24 16.65 -0.75 -27.34
C ASN A 24 18.13 -0.91 -27.70
N LEU A 25 19.00 -0.33 -26.87
CA LEU A 25 20.41 -0.68 -26.84
C LEU A 25 20.58 -1.92 -25.96
N ILE A 26 21.05 -3.01 -26.57
CA ILE A 26 21.51 -4.22 -25.91
C ILE A 26 22.54 -3.81 -24.85
N LYS A 27 22.18 -3.92 -23.56
CA LYS A 27 23.09 -3.64 -22.45
C LYS A 27 24.09 -4.79 -22.31
N ASN A 28 25.36 -4.43 -22.24
CA ASN A 28 26.49 -5.33 -22.02
C ASN A 28 26.35 -6.00 -20.62
N PRO A 29 26.52 -7.33 -20.45
CA PRO A 29 26.31 -8.03 -19.17
C PRO A 29 27.23 -7.63 -18.00
N ARG A 30 28.12 -6.65 -18.19
CA ARG A 30 29.03 -6.14 -17.14
C ARG A 30 28.64 -4.77 -16.57
N ASP A 31 27.60 -4.13 -17.08
CA ASP A 31 26.97 -2.95 -16.45
C ASP A 31 25.66 -3.35 -15.77
N GLN A 32 25.75 -4.25 -14.78
CA GLN A 32 24.75 -4.30 -13.73
C GLN A 32 24.98 -3.06 -12.85
N LYS A 33 24.41 -1.92 -13.26
CA LYS A 33 24.13 -0.82 -12.34
C LYS A 33 23.31 -1.45 -11.22
N THR A 34 23.90 -1.62 -10.03
CA THR A 34 23.13 -1.92 -8.83
C THR A 34 22.03 -0.87 -8.77
N GLU A 35 20.79 -1.25 -9.07
CA GLU A 35 19.66 -0.39 -8.77
C GLU A 35 19.74 -0.11 -7.27
N HIS A 36 20.10 1.12 -6.91
CA HIS A 36 20.11 1.52 -5.51
C HIS A 36 18.65 1.63 -5.08
N THR A 37 18.27 0.68 -4.23
CA THR A 37 16.92 0.24 -3.92
C THR A 37 16.32 0.90 -2.68
N LEU A 38 17.01 1.87 -2.05
CA LEU A 38 16.58 2.54 -0.82
C LEU A 38 16.08 3.97 -1.13
N LEU A 39 14.90 4.31 -0.61
CA LEU A 39 14.21 5.58 -0.82
C LEU A 39 13.94 6.26 0.52
N ILE A 40 13.79 7.58 0.51
CA ILE A 40 13.16 8.34 1.61
C ILE A 40 11.66 8.10 1.52
N ASN A 41 11.07 7.41 2.51
CA ASN A 41 9.67 7.00 2.51
C ASN A 41 8.73 8.05 3.08
N GLU A 42 9.09 8.62 4.22
CA GLU A 42 8.24 9.54 4.95
C GLU A 42 9.11 10.50 5.78
N VAL A 43 8.70 11.76 5.87
CA VAL A 43 9.39 12.78 6.68
C VAL A 43 8.35 13.59 7.45
N ASN A 44 8.54 13.71 8.76
CA ASN A 44 7.89 14.70 9.61
C ASN A 44 9.01 15.56 10.23
N ALA A 45 9.07 16.82 9.83
CA ALA A 45 10.05 17.79 10.31
C ALA A 45 9.43 18.90 11.18
N ASP A 46 8.11 19.05 11.17
CA ASP A 46 7.37 20.06 11.95
C ASP A 46 6.23 19.38 12.69
N SER A 47 6.37 19.14 14.01
CA SER A 47 5.29 18.58 14.81
C SER A 47 4.60 19.69 15.62
N PRO A 48 3.28 19.60 15.90
CA PRO A 48 2.58 20.63 16.66
C PRO A 48 3.20 20.92 18.03
N GLY A 49 3.55 22.19 18.28
CA GLY A 49 4.09 22.64 19.55
C GLY A 49 5.61 22.49 19.64
N GLU A 50 6.08 21.52 20.44
CA GLU A 50 7.50 21.16 20.48
C GLU A 50 7.70 19.94 19.57
N ASP A 51 8.71 19.98 18.70
CA ASP A 51 9.06 18.96 17.71
C ASP A 51 9.56 17.66 18.37
N THR A 52 8.64 16.99 19.06
CA THR A 52 8.88 15.81 19.87
C THR A 52 8.59 14.52 19.12
N SER A 53 8.13 14.59 17.87
CA SER A 53 7.76 13.46 17.03
C SER A 53 8.44 13.45 15.66
N GLU A 54 9.45 14.29 15.42
CA GLU A 54 10.17 14.35 14.14
C GLU A 54 10.75 12.99 13.72
N PHE A 55 10.69 12.66 12.44
CA PHE A 55 11.34 11.48 11.89
C PHE A 55 11.65 11.55 10.39
N VAL A 56 12.57 10.69 9.98
CA VAL A 56 12.79 10.26 8.60
C VAL A 56 12.67 8.75 8.55
N GLU A 57 11.77 8.26 7.71
CA GLU A 57 11.68 6.85 7.39
C GLU A 57 12.30 6.57 6.02
N LEU A 58 13.04 5.48 5.92
CA LEU A 58 13.59 4.96 4.66
C LEU A 58 12.86 3.68 4.28
N TYR A 59 12.67 3.46 2.98
CA TYR A 59 12.05 2.26 2.42
C TYR A 59 12.94 1.60 1.38
N HIS A 60 13.24 0.31 1.59
CA HIS A 60 13.91 -0.51 0.61
C HIS A 60 12.87 -1.16 -0.31
N THR A 61 12.94 -0.83 -1.60
CA THR A 61 11.99 -1.24 -2.66
C THR A 61 11.86 -2.74 -2.89
N SER A 62 12.73 -3.57 -2.30
CA SER A 62 12.47 -5.03 -2.26
C SER A 62 11.30 -5.39 -1.33
N GLY A 63 10.91 -4.51 -0.41
CA GLY A 63 9.91 -4.79 0.62
C GLY A 63 10.36 -5.85 1.64
N GLN A 64 11.66 -6.08 1.77
CA GLN A 64 12.26 -7.11 2.60
C GLN A 64 13.43 -6.55 3.42
N THR A 65 13.88 -7.30 4.43
CA THR A 65 15.10 -7.02 5.19
C THR A 65 16.30 -6.78 4.28
N ALA A 66 16.90 -5.60 4.38
CA ALA A 66 18.04 -5.17 3.57
C ALA A 66 19.10 -4.48 4.44
N ARG A 67 20.37 -4.78 4.16
CA ARG A 67 21.51 -4.14 4.83
C ARG A 67 21.72 -2.73 4.26
N LEU A 68 22.01 -1.78 5.14
CA LEU A 68 22.22 -0.37 4.78
C LEU A 68 23.71 0.02 4.72
N ASP A 69 24.58 -0.98 4.60
CA ASP A 69 26.02 -0.77 4.51
C ASP A 69 26.38 0.09 3.29
N GLY A 70 27.13 1.18 3.53
CA GLY A 70 27.55 2.12 2.51
C GLY A 70 26.55 3.25 2.21
N TYR A 71 25.40 3.26 2.86
CA TYR A 71 24.45 4.39 2.79
C TYR A 71 24.74 5.45 3.87
N TYR A 72 24.50 6.71 3.49
CA TYR A 72 24.58 7.87 4.37
C TYR A 72 23.30 8.70 4.25
N LEU A 73 22.72 9.09 5.37
CA LEU A 73 21.63 10.05 5.43
C LEU A 73 22.19 11.41 5.84
N VAL A 74 21.99 12.42 5.01
CA VAL A 74 22.56 13.76 5.20
C VAL A 74 21.47 14.80 5.22
N PHE A 75 21.50 15.66 6.23
CA PHE A 75 20.58 16.77 6.40
C PHE A 75 21.28 18.08 6.04
N TYR A 76 20.71 18.85 5.13
CA TYR A 76 21.23 20.11 4.63
C TYR A 76 20.38 21.29 5.07
N ASN A 77 21.03 22.34 5.53
CA ASN A 77 20.38 23.60 5.85
C ASN A 77 20.28 24.45 4.55
N GLY A 78 19.10 24.96 4.20
CA GLY A 78 18.92 25.80 3.01
C GLY A 78 19.51 27.20 3.13
N ASN A 79 19.69 27.70 4.36
CA ASN A 79 20.51 28.88 4.64
C ASN A 79 22.01 28.51 4.65
N GLY A 80 22.60 28.48 3.46
CA GLY A 80 24.03 28.23 3.26
C GLY A 80 24.34 26.91 2.55
N ASN A 81 23.34 26.06 2.33
CA ASN A 81 23.41 24.82 1.56
C ASN A 81 24.51 23.87 2.07
N ARG A 82 24.61 23.76 3.39
CA ARG A 82 25.62 22.95 4.09
C ARG A 82 24.98 21.85 4.91
N ALA A 83 25.64 20.70 4.94
CA ALA A 83 25.23 19.59 5.77
C ALA A 83 25.34 20.00 7.25
N TYR A 84 24.28 19.84 8.03
CA TYR A 84 24.32 20.08 9.48
C TYR A 84 24.27 18.79 10.29
N LYS A 85 23.90 17.66 9.67
CA LYS A 85 23.93 16.33 10.29
C LYS A 85 24.20 15.26 9.25
N VAL A 86 25.04 14.29 9.60
CA VAL A 86 25.36 13.12 8.76
C VAL A 86 25.27 11.85 9.57
N LEU A 87 24.46 10.90 9.11
CA LEU A 87 24.32 9.57 9.71
C LEU A 87 24.89 8.52 8.77
N ASN A 88 25.90 7.78 9.24
CA ASN A 88 26.39 6.59 8.55
C ASN A 88 25.49 5.40 8.94
N LEU A 89 24.89 4.73 7.95
CA LEU A 89 23.97 3.61 8.17
C LEU A 89 24.67 2.24 8.17
N GLN A 90 26.01 2.23 8.21
CA GLN A 90 26.79 1.00 8.33
C GLN A 90 26.38 0.15 9.53
N GLY A 91 26.24 -1.15 9.30
CA GLY A 91 25.79 -2.14 10.27
C GLY A 91 24.30 -2.10 10.56
N LYS A 92 23.54 -1.19 9.95
CA LYS A 92 22.08 -1.11 10.09
C LYS A 92 21.38 -1.98 9.06
N VAL A 93 20.18 -2.40 9.40
CA VAL A 93 19.33 -3.26 8.59
C VAL A 93 17.89 -2.76 8.71
N THR A 94 17.15 -2.74 7.62
CA THR A 94 15.70 -2.48 7.64
C THR A 94 14.97 -3.60 8.39
N ASN A 95 13.70 -3.35 8.76
CA ASN A 95 12.83 -4.41 9.24
C ASN A 95 12.43 -5.37 8.09
N SER A 96 11.61 -6.38 8.41
CA SER A 96 11.11 -7.38 7.44
C SER A 96 10.27 -6.79 6.31
N GLN A 97 9.78 -5.55 6.45
CA GLN A 97 9.01 -4.82 5.45
C GLN A 97 9.89 -3.93 4.56
N GLY A 98 11.20 -3.86 4.83
CA GLY A 98 12.09 -2.92 4.16
C GLY A 98 12.08 -1.50 4.72
N LEU A 99 11.40 -1.24 5.85
CA LEU A 99 11.35 0.08 6.48
C LEU A 99 12.52 0.27 7.48
N PHE A 100 13.02 1.49 7.59
CA PHE A 100 14.04 1.87 8.56
C PHE A 100 13.78 3.29 9.10
N LEU A 101 13.44 3.38 10.38
CA LEU A 101 12.99 4.62 11.02
C LEU A 101 14.11 5.30 11.82
N ILE A 102 14.33 6.59 11.57
CA ILE A 102 15.20 7.49 12.33
C ILE A 102 14.34 8.62 12.87
N GLY A 103 14.37 8.93 14.16
CA GLY A 103 13.50 9.98 14.69
C GLY A 103 13.61 10.24 16.18
N SER A 104 12.68 11.02 16.71
CA SER A 104 12.49 11.25 18.14
C SER A 104 12.13 9.94 18.87
N SER A 105 12.40 9.85 20.17
CA SER A 105 12.12 8.62 20.94
C SER A 105 10.63 8.25 21.00
N SER A 106 9.73 9.23 20.83
CA SER A 106 8.27 9.03 20.83
C SER A 106 7.77 8.13 19.69
N VAL A 107 8.50 8.06 18.56
CA VAL A 107 8.13 7.26 17.39
C VAL A 107 8.80 5.87 17.37
N ASN A 108 9.47 5.46 18.45
CA ASN A 108 10.17 4.17 18.57
C ASN A 108 11.15 3.84 17.41
N PRO A 109 12.10 4.72 17.08
CA PRO A 109 12.96 4.57 15.92
C PRO A 109 14.11 3.57 16.12
N ALA A 110 14.69 3.09 15.03
CA ALA A 110 15.92 2.28 15.05
C ALA A 110 17.18 3.13 15.35
N ILE A 111 17.13 4.43 15.05
CA ILE A 111 18.12 5.43 15.47
C ILE A 111 17.38 6.59 16.12
N VAL A 112 17.63 6.80 17.42
CA VAL A 112 17.08 7.94 18.15
C VAL A 112 17.92 9.19 17.85
N ILE A 113 17.26 10.27 17.45
CA ILE A 113 17.83 11.62 17.38
C ILE A 113 17.19 12.49 18.46
N PRO A 114 17.91 13.49 19.01
CA PRO A 114 17.30 14.47 19.92
C PRO A 114 16.16 15.23 19.24
N LYS A 115 15.18 15.70 20.01
CA LYS A 115 14.15 16.62 19.53
C LYS A 115 14.75 17.87 18.86
N ASN A 116 14.01 18.49 17.95
CA ASN A 116 14.40 19.63 17.14
C ASN A 116 15.67 19.36 16.30
N THR A 117 15.88 18.09 15.90
CA THR A 117 17.03 17.74 15.05
C THR A 117 16.73 18.03 13.58
N ILE A 118 15.53 17.73 13.12
CA ILE A 118 15.14 17.90 11.73
C ILE A 118 14.61 19.31 11.58
N GLN A 119 15.33 20.15 10.83
CA GLN A 119 14.94 21.54 10.73
C GLN A 119 13.70 21.68 9.82
N ASN A 120 12.78 22.57 10.20
CA ASN A 120 11.46 22.76 9.59
C ASN A 120 11.54 23.45 8.20
N GLY A 121 12.75 23.66 7.69
CA GLY A 121 12.99 24.15 6.35
C GLY A 121 13.02 25.67 6.17
N PRO A 122 13.35 26.14 4.94
CA PRO A 122 13.58 25.33 3.74
C PRO A 122 14.90 24.55 3.81
N ASP A 123 14.84 23.22 3.82
CA ASP A 123 15.97 22.33 4.08
C ASP A 123 15.87 21.09 3.21
N ALA A 124 16.85 20.18 3.30
CA ALA A 124 16.79 18.92 2.56
C ALA A 124 17.35 17.74 3.33
N ILE A 125 16.77 16.58 3.04
CA ILE A 125 17.25 15.28 3.46
C ILE A 125 17.69 14.54 2.20
N ALA A 126 18.93 14.07 2.18
CA ALA A 126 19.51 13.39 1.03
C ALA A 126 20.13 12.07 1.46
N LEU A 127 19.81 11.03 0.69
CA LEU A 127 20.36 9.71 0.83
C LEU A 127 21.48 9.53 -0.20
N TYR A 128 22.66 9.14 0.27
CA TYR A 128 23.81 8.87 -0.56
C TYR A 128 24.29 7.43 -0.42
N TYR A 129 24.98 6.93 -1.45
CA TYR A 129 25.65 5.63 -1.43
C TYR A 129 27.11 5.74 -1.85
N GLY A 130 27.96 4.90 -1.24
CA GLY A 130 29.36 4.73 -1.62
C GLY A 130 30.35 5.53 -0.77
N LYS A 131 31.62 5.55 -1.19
CA LYS A 131 32.77 6.06 -0.41
C LYS A 131 32.95 7.59 -0.44
N GLY A 132 31.85 8.35 -0.48
CA GLY A 132 31.92 9.80 -0.42
C GLY A 132 32.46 10.28 0.94
N ASN A 133 33.15 11.42 0.97
CA ASN A 133 33.59 12.06 2.23
C ASN A 133 32.43 12.86 2.84
N TYR A 134 31.34 12.17 3.18
CA TYR A 134 30.15 12.78 3.75
C TYR A 134 30.40 13.18 5.20
N LYS A 135 30.29 14.47 5.49
CA LYS A 135 30.54 15.03 6.82
C LYS A 135 29.79 16.34 7.02
N GLU A 136 29.53 16.67 8.28
CA GLU A 136 28.96 17.97 8.64
C GLU A 136 29.82 19.13 8.09
N GLY A 137 29.16 20.20 7.68
CA GLY A 137 29.74 21.38 7.06
C GLY A 137 30.05 21.24 5.56
N MET A 138 29.92 20.06 4.95
CA MET A 138 30.12 19.90 3.50
C MET A 138 29.07 20.67 2.70
N SER A 139 29.45 21.14 1.51
CA SER A 139 28.49 21.69 0.54
C SER A 139 27.57 20.60 -0.01
N VAL A 140 26.35 20.99 -0.37
CA VAL A 140 25.41 20.13 -1.10
C VAL A 140 26.03 19.60 -2.41
N THR A 141 25.77 18.34 -2.73
CA THR A 141 26.34 17.66 -3.91
C THR A 141 25.36 16.65 -4.49
N SER A 142 25.40 16.42 -5.80
CA SER A 142 24.68 15.32 -6.44
C SER A 142 25.54 14.05 -6.59
N TYR A 143 26.82 14.12 -6.24
CA TYR A 143 27.74 12.99 -6.37
C TYR A 143 27.39 11.89 -5.35
N GLY A 144 27.10 10.69 -5.85
CA GLY A 144 26.69 9.55 -5.03
C GLY A 144 25.26 9.64 -4.50
N LEU A 145 24.47 10.63 -4.96
CA LEU A 145 23.08 10.81 -4.56
C LEU A 145 22.23 9.63 -5.04
N VAL A 146 21.43 9.07 -4.13
CA VAL A 146 20.47 7.99 -4.40
C VAL A 146 19.07 8.55 -4.47
N ASP A 147 18.67 9.33 -3.46
CA ASP A 147 17.34 9.90 -3.34
C ASP A 147 17.39 11.16 -2.46
N ALA A 148 16.42 12.05 -2.59
CA ALA A 148 16.35 13.27 -1.80
C ALA A 148 14.93 13.82 -1.70
N LEU A 149 14.68 14.49 -0.58
CA LEU A 149 13.52 15.33 -0.35
C LEU A 149 14.01 16.72 0.06
N VAL A 150 13.54 17.75 -0.64
CA VAL A 150 13.70 19.15 -0.22
C VAL A 150 12.34 19.58 0.32
N HIS A 151 12.30 20.04 1.57
CA HIS A 151 11.05 20.36 2.29
C HIS A 151 11.08 21.78 2.86
N LYS A 152 9.89 22.30 3.18
CA LYS A 152 9.67 23.62 3.80
C LYS A 152 8.34 23.63 4.55
N THR A 153 8.23 24.49 5.55
CA THR A 153 6.97 24.74 6.28
C THR A 153 6.23 25.99 5.81
N LYS A 154 6.93 26.96 5.20
CA LYS A 154 6.31 28.20 4.72
C LYS A 154 6.22 28.21 3.20
N LYS A 155 5.03 28.51 2.68
CA LYS A 155 4.74 28.61 1.24
C LYS A 155 5.72 29.53 0.50
N THR A 156 6.12 30.64 1.14
CA THR A 156 7.02 31.68 0.59
C THR A 156 8.49 31.27 0.51
N ASP A 157 8.90 30.24 1.25
CA ASP A 157 10.31 29.91 1.39
C ASP A 157 10.84 29.21 0.13
N ARG A 158 12.10 29.50 -0.18
CA ARG A 158 12.81 29.00 -1.37
C ARG A 158 14.06 28.24 -0.97
N ALA A 159 14.32 27.16 -1.69
CA ALA A 159 15.49 26.31 -1.52
C ALA A 159 16.22 26.13 -2.87
N ASP A 160 16.35 27.21 -3.66
CA ASP A 160 16.69 27.13 -5.09
C ASP A 160 17.97 26.32 -5.36
N THR A 161 18.99 26.43 -4.49
CA THR A 161 20.23 25.66 -4.63
C THR A 161 20.05 24.19 -4.26
N LEU A 162 19.35 23.88 -3.15
CA LEU A 162 19.07 22.50 -2.76
C LEU A 162 18.23 21.80 -3.82
N VAL A 163 17.15 22.43 -4.30
CA VAL A 163 16.32 21.94 -5.40
C VAL A 163 17.15 21.67 -6.65
N LYS A 164 17.97 22.64 -7.08
CA LYS A 164 18.78 22.50 -8.29
C LYS A 164 19.76 21.32 -8.23
N VAL A 165 20.33 21.05 -7.06
CA VAL A 165 21.36 20.01 -6.89
C VAL A 165 20.76 18.64 -6.58
N LEU A 166 19.76 18.58 -5.70
CA LEU A 166 19.23 17.33 -5.15
C LEU A 166 17.98 16.84 -5.88
N THR A 167 17.09 17.74 -6.28
CA THR A 167 15.80 17.40 -6.90
C THR A 167 15.51 18.27 -8.14
N PRO A 168 16.38 18.23 -9.17
CA PRO A 168 16.26 19.11 -10.32
C PRO A 168 14.91 18.96 -11.02
N GLY A 169 14.24 20.08 -11.27
CA GLY A 169 12.93 20.11 -11.91
C GLY A 169 11.73 19.90 -10.98
N ARG A 170 11.94 19.83 -9.66
CA ARG A 170 10.88 19.74 -8.64
C ARG A 170 10.96 20.91 -7.67
N ASP A 171 9.82 21.40 -7.19
CA ASP A 171 9.80 22.38 -6.10
C ASP A 171 10.04 21.70 -4.74
N ALA A 172 10.45 22.50 -3.74
CA ALA A 172 10.49 22.04 -2.35
C ALA A 172 9.07 21.72 -1.86
N PHE A 173 8.89 20.54 -1.27
CA PHE A 173 7.60 20.08 -0.76
C PHE A 173 7.21 20.88 0.48
N LEU A 174 5.95 21.29 0.52
CA LEU A 174 5.39 21.99 1.66
C LEU A 174 4.83 20.96 2.65
N GLU A 175 5.39 20.93 3.85
CA GLU A 175 4.75 20.35 5.03
C GLU A 175 3.70 21.36 5.50
N ASP A 176 2.44 21.14 5.10
CA ASP A 176 1.39 22.14 5.26
C ASP A 176 0.68 21.93 6.61
N SER A 177 1.06 22.72 7.62
CA SER A 177 0.43 22.71 8.95
C SER A 177 -1.06 23.10 8.96
N THR A 178 -1.62 23.50 7.81
CA THR A 178 -3.07 23.70 7.66
C THR A 178 -3.79 22.45 7.13
N PHE A 179 -3.07 21.39 6.77
CA PHE A 179 -3.62 20.14 6.23
C PHE A 179 -4.52 19.43 7.25
N ARG A 180 -4.13 19.41 8.53
CA ARG A 180 -4.97 18.91 9.62
C ARG A 180 -4.64 19.61 10.94
N THR A 181 -5.53 19.48 11.92
CA THR A 181 -5.37 20.18 13.22
C THR A 181 -4.46 19.46 14.20
N MET A 182 -4.08 18.21 13.89
CA MET A 182 -3.05 17.50 14.65
C MET A 182 -1.73 17.65 13.90
N ASP A 183 -1.14 16.55 13.47
CA ASP A 183 0.17 16.49 12.85
C ASP A 183 0.06 15.87 11.45
N GLU A 184 0.92 16.31 10.55
CA GLU A 184 1.05 15.85 9.17
C GLU A 184 2.48 15.38 8.87
N SER A 185 2.65 14.65 7.79
CA SER A 185 3.96 14.26 7.29
C SER A 185 3.98 14.31 5.76
N ILE A 186 5.18 14.36 5.18
CA ILE A 186 5.39 14.18 3.75
C ILE A 186 5.63 12.70 3.49
N GLU A 187 4.63 12.02 2.95
CA GLU A 187 4.64 10.58 2.65
C GLU A 187 4.87 10.31 1.16
N ARG A 188 5.65 9.28 0.87
CA ARG A 188 5.87 8.78 -0.49
C ARG A 188 4.81 7.76 -0.88
N CYS A 189 4.16 7.97 -2.02
CA CYS A 189 3.12 7.10 -2.56
C CYS A 189 3.40 6.71 -4.00
N ARG A 190 2.84 5.58 -4.46
CA ARG A 190 2.85 5.24 -5.90
C ARG A 190 1.66 5.89 -6.57
N GLY A 191 1.90 6.66 -7.62
CA GLY A 191 0.86 7.20 -8.51
C GLY A 191 0.45 6.23 -9.62
N GLU A 192 -0.45 6.68 -10.50
CA GLU A 192 -1.12 5.87 -11.53
C GLU A 192 -0.14 5.14 -12.47
N ASP A 193 1.00 5.76 -12.82
CA ASP A 193 2.03 5.16 -13.68
C ASP A 193 3.12 4.39 -12.90
N SER A 194 2.82 3.94 -11.67
CA SER A 194 3.81 3.36 -10.75
C SER A 194 4.98 4.29 -10.39
N GLN A 195 4.86 5.59 -10.69
CA GLN A 195 5.85 6.60 -10.30
C GLN A 195 5.70 6.94 -8.82
N TRP A 196 6.82 7.10 -8.13
CA TRP A 196 6.81 7.58 -6.76
C TRP A 196 6.56 9.09 -6.71
N ILE A 197 5.49 9.47 -6.01
CA ILE A 197 5.11 10.85 -5.70
C ILE A 197 5.22 11.09 -4.19
N PHE A 198 5.31 12.35 -3.79
CA PHE A 198 5.17 12.73 -2.39
C PHE A 198 3.86 13.50 -2.20
N GLN A 199 3.25 13.33 -1.03
CA GLN A 199 2.05 14.05 -0.63
C GLN A 199 2.09 14.35 0.87
N VAL A 200 1.30 15.33 1.30
CA VAL A 200 1.05 15.54 2.73
C VAL A 200 -0.05 14.58 3.18
N ALA A 201 0.18 13.88 4.30
CA ALA A 201 -0.73 12.89 4.84
C ALA A 201 -0.56 12.75 6.37
N MET A 202 -1.19 11.73 6.98
CA MET A 202 -1.14 11.50 8.42
C MET A 202 0.07 10.63 8.78
N PRO A 203 0.93 11.08 9.73
CA PRO A 203 2.14 10.36 10.12
C PRO A 203 1.94 8.86 10.32
N SER A 204 2.71 8.05 9.60
CA SER A 204 2.62 6.59 9.59
C SER A 204 3.93 5.86 9.96
N PRO A 205 4.72 6.33 10.95
CA PRO A 205 6.06 5.81 11.22
C PRO A 205 6.06 4.31 11.52
N GLY A 206 6.87 3.55 10.78
CA GLY A 206 7.00 2.10 10.91
C GLY A 206 5.87 1.30 10.26
N THR A 207 4.96 1.95 9.54
CA THR A 207 3.80 1.32 8.87
C THR A 207 3.71 1.73 7.39
N ASP A 208 2.77 1.14 6.66
CA ASP A 208 2.57 1.52 5.25
C ASP A 208 1.92 2.92 5.18
N ASN A 209 2.45 3.79 4.31
CA ASN A 209 1.91 5.13 4.08
C ASN A 209 0.43 5.12 3.71
N HIS A 210 -0.32 6.12 4.18
CA HIS A 210 -1.73 6.29 3.89
C HIS A 210 -1.91 6.98 2.54
N CYS A 211 -1.62 6.21 1.51
CA CYS A 211 -1.66 6.70 0.16
C CYS A 211 -3.10 6.82 -0.33
N ILE A 212 -3.50 8.06 -0.62
CA ILE A 212 -4.73 8.43 -1.31
C ILE A 212 -4.31 9.50 -2.30
N LEU A 213 -4.72 9.43 -3.56
CA LEU A 213 -4.39 10.49 -4.51
C LEU A 213 -5.10 11.79 -4.09
N THR A 214 -4.46 12.61 -3.26
CA THR A 214 -5.01 13.90 -2.81
C THR A 214 -5.26 14.84 -3.98
N SER A 215 -4.57 14.68 -5.11
CA SER A 215 -4.89 15.39 -6.36
C SER A 215 -6.27 15.05 -6.92
N GLN A 216 -6.83 13.87 -6.60
CA GLN A 216 -8.17 13.44 -6.97
C GLN A 216 -9.21 13.82 -5.91
N LEU A 217 -8.80 14.04 -4.66
CA LEU A 217 -9.69 14.46 -3.59
C LEU A 217 -9.77 15.99 -3.49
N ASN A 218 -10.98 16.52 -3.60
CA ASN A 218 -11.29 17.92 -3.30
C ASN A 218 -12.60 17.99 -2.53
N ALA A 219 -13.02 19.17 -2.08
CA ALA A 219 -14.24 19.32 -1.28
C ALA A 219 -15.52 18.74 -1.94
N SER A 220 -15.50 18.57 -3.27
CA SER A 220 -16.59 18.00 -4.08
C SER A 220 -16.25 16.63 -4.67
N ALA A 221 -15.23 15.94 -4.16
CA ALA A 221 -14.80 14.61 -4.57
C ALA A 221 -14.43 13.78 -3.33
N VAL A 222 -15.21 12.73 -3.08
CA VAL A 222 -15.00 11.72 -2.03
C VAL A 222 -15.18 10.35 -2.65
N LEU A 223 -14.55 9.35 -2.05
CA LEU A 223 -14.56 7.95 -2.50
C LEU A 223 -15.30 7.08 -1.51
N ILE A 224 -15.84 5.97 -1.99
CA ILE A 224 -16.48 4.94 -1.16
C ILE A 224 -15.37 4.10 -0.52
N SER A 225 -15.12 4.32 0.77
CA SER A 225 -14.04 3.64 1.49
C SER A 225 -14.43 2.26 1.98
N GLU A 226 -15.59 2.17 2.63
CA GLU A 226 -16.03 0.94 3.29
C GLU A 226 -17.54 0.78 3.18
N VAL A 227 -18.00 -0.45 2.98
CA VAL A 227 -19.43 -0.78 2.88
C VAL A 227 -19.73 -2.01 3.73
N LEU A 228 -20.65 -1.87 4.67
CA LEU A 228 -21.22 -2.99 5.42
C LEU A 228 -22.71 -3.12 5.09
N ALA A 229 -23.06 -4.12 4.29
CA ALA A 229 -24.46 -4.41 3.94
C ALA A 229 -25.08 -5.37 4.96
N ALA A 230 -26.28 -5.04 5.46
CA ALA A 230 -26.98 -5.86 6.45
C ALA A 230 -27.90 -6.91 5.79
N SER A 231 -28.10 -8.03 6.49
CA SER A 231 -29.03 -9.10 6.11
C SER A 231 -30.41 -8.94 6.74
N SER A 232 -30.49 -8.18 7.84
CA SER A 232 -31.71 -7.95 8.62
C SER A 232 -31.79 -6.51 9.13
N SER A 233 -32.97 -6.09 9.60
CA SER A 233 -33.19 -4.74 10.17
C SER A 233 -32.45 -4.52 11.49
N GLU A 234 -32.07 -5.60 12.19
CA GLU A 234 -31.42 -5.55 13.50
C GLU A 234 -29.90 -5.39 13.39
N GLU A 235 -29.32 -5.72 12.23
CA GLU A 235 -27.89 -5.61 11.96
C GLU A 235 -27.49 -4.16 11.68
N PHE A 236 -26.26 -3.80 12.02
CA PHE A 236 -25.70 -2.50 11.66
C PHE A 236 -25.31 -2.51 10.17
N GLU A 237 -25.56 -1.40 9.49
CA GLU A 237 -25.21 -1.21 8.09
C GLU A 237 -24.61 0.19 7.96
N PHE A 238 -23.62 0.35 7.08
CA PHE A 238 -23.05 1.68 6.84
C PHE A 238 -22.34 1.79 5.51
N ILE A 239 -22.15 3.04 5.09
CA ILE A 239 -21.22 3.44 4.04
C ILE A 239 -20.26 4.44 4.67
N GLU A 240 -18.97 4.17 4.57
CA GLU A 240 -17.93 5.11 4.95
C GLU A 240 -17.34 5.76 3.70
N LEU A 241 -17.25 7.09 3.72
CA LEU A 241 -16.64 7.87 2.66
C LEU A 241 -15.26 8.35 3.09
N GLN A 242 -14.33 8.41 2.14
CA GLN A 242 -13.01 9.00 2.31
C GLN A 242 -12.85 10.23 1.41
N GLY A 243 -12.47 11.34 2.01
CA GLY A 243 -12.30 12.63 1.34
C GLY A 243 -11.18 13.46 1.97
N PRO A 244 -11.06 14.75 1.58
CA PRO A 244 -10.09 15.64 2.21
C PRO A 244 -10.33 15.76 3.73
N HIS A 245 -9.27 15.94 4.50
CA HIS A 245 -9.31 16.04 5.96
C HIS A 245 -10.08 17.28 6.42
N SER A 246 -10.87 17.15 7.50
CA SER A 246 -11.57 18.28 8.16
C SER A 246 -12.34 19.21 7.21
N THR A 247 -12.87 18.68 6.12
CA THR A 247 -13.44 19.46 5.02
C THR A 247 -14.95 19.33 5.01
N MET A 248 -15.64 20.47 4.83
CA MET A 248 -17.08 20.50 4.67
C MET A 248 -17.46 19.94 3.29
N LEU A 249 -18.24 18.87 3.27
CA LEU A 249 -18.77 18.27 2.06
C LEU A 249 -20.05 18.99 1.63
N ARG A 250 -20.16 19.26 0.32
CA ARG A 250 -21.31 19.90 -0.32
C ARG A 250 -21.49 19.37 -1.73
N ASP A 251 -22.72 19.48 -2.24
CA ASP A 251 -23.07 19.13 -3.62
C ASP A 251 -22.74 17.67 -3.98
N ILE A 252 -22.85 16.75 -3.01
CA ILE A 252 -22.66 15.32 -3.21
C ILE A 252 -23.97 14.60 -2.90
N VAL A 253 -24.34 13.64 -3.74
CA VAL A 253 -25.54 12.82 -3.60
C VAL A 253 -25.13 11.36 -3.54
N LEU A 254 -25.58 10.65 -2.52
CA LEU A 254 -25.49 9.20 -2.43
C LEU A 254 -26.71 8.59 -3.12
N VAL A 255 -26.46 7.71 -4.09
CA VAL A 255 -27.49 7.03 -4.89
C VAL A 255 -27.29 5.53 -4.79
N LEU A 256 -28.33 4.80 -4.36
CA LEU A 256 -28.32 3.34 -4.32
C LEU A 256 -29.24 2.77 -5.40
N ILE A 257 -28.73 1.75 -6.07
CA ILE A 257 -29.23 1.30 -7.35
C ILE A 257 -29.38 -0.21 -7.34
N ASP A 258 -30.49 -0.69 -7.90
CA ASP A 258 -30.68 -2.12 -8.12
C ASP A 258 -29.77 -2.61 -9.25
N GLY A 259 -28.97 -3.64 -8.96
CA GLY A 259 -27.97 -4.14 -9.89
C GLY A 259 -28.54 -4.84 -11.13
N GLN A 260 -29.80 -5.29 -11.09
CA GLN A 260 -30.46 -5.98 -12.20
C GLN A 260 -31.31 -5.01 -13.02
N THR A 261 -32.16 -4.22 -12.36
CA THR A 261 -33.11 -3.33 -13.07
C THR A 261 -32.50 -1.99 -13.44
N LYS A 262 -31.38 -1.60 -12.81
CA LYS A 262 -30.74 -0.27 -12.90
C LYS A 262 -31.56 0.85 -12.24
N ASP A 263 -32.63 0.51 -11.53
CA ASP A 263 -33.49 1.50 -10.89
C ASP A 263 -32.84 2.06 -9.64
N ILE A 264 -32.91 3.38 -9.50
CA ILE A 264 -32.62 4.04 -8.24
C ILE A 264 -33.69 3.63 -7.23
N TYR A 265 -33.27 3.14 -6.06
CA TYR A 265 -34.19 2.79 -4.96
C TYR A 265 -34.00 3.65 -3.72
N PHE A 266 -32.87 4.35 -3.59
CA PHE A 266 -32.60 5.26 -2.48
C PHE A 266 -31.69 6.40 -2.94
N THR A 267 -31.92 7.58 -2.37
CA THR A 267 -31.11 8.77 -2.61
C THR A 267 -31.06 9.63 -1.36
N MET A 268 -29.92 10.26 -1.08
CA MET A 268 -29.79 11.30 -0.05
C MET A 268 -28.67 12.28 -0.39
N ASP A 269 -28.81 13.52 0.07
CA ASP A 269 -27.72 14.49 0.03
C ASP A 269 -26.67 14.12 1.08
N VAL A 270 -25.40 14.16 0.69
CA VAL A 270 -24.24 13.99 1.57
C VAL A 270 -23.74 15.36 1.97
N TYR A 271 -23.79 15.64 3.27
CA TYR A 271 -23.34 16.88 3.86
C TYR A 271 -22.66 16.61 5.21
N GLY A 272 -22.02 17.63 5.76
CA GLY A 272 -21.29 17.54 7.03
C GLY A 272 -19.81 17.79 6.83
N LYS A 273 -19.02 17.49 7.87
CA LYS A 273 -17.57 17.69 7.88
C LYS A 273 -16.91 16.32 8.01
N THR A 274 -15.94 16.03 7.15
CA THR A 274 -15.08 14.85 7.33
C THR A 274 -14.27 14.96 8.63
N SER A 275 -13.90 13.82 9.19
CA SER A 275 -13.07 13.72 10.39
C SER A 275 -11.64 14.27 10.16
N LEU A 276 -10.82 14.25 11.21
CA LEU A 276 -9.38 14.54 11.11
C LEU A 276 -8.63 13.58 10.20
N ASP A 277 -9.21 12.40 9.96
CA ASP A 277 -8.67 11.34 9.11
C ASP A 277 -9.31 11.35 7.71
N GLY A 278 -10.17 12.33 7.42
CA GLY A 278 -10.84 12.45 6.13
C GLY A 278 -12.01 11.50 5.94
N LEU A 279 -12.53 10.91 7.02
CA LEU A 279 -13.60 9.92 6.98
C LEU A 279 -14.96 10.56 7.28
N LEU A 280 -16.03 10.04 6.67
CA LEU A 280 -17.42 10.39 6.98
C LEU A 280 -18.28 9.15 6.96
N LEU A 281 -18.81 8.78 8.12
CA LEU A 281 -19.60 7.57 8.34
C LEU A 281 -21.10 7.84 8.17
N ILE A 282 -21.73 7.15 7.22
CA ILE A 282 -23.16 7.22 6.93
C ILE A 282 -23.84 5.93 7.40
N GLY A 283 -24.87 6.03 8.23
CA GLY A 283 -25.56 4.84 8.75
C GLY A 283 -26.85 5.15 9.53
N PRO A 284 -27.45 4.18 10.23
CA PRO A 284 -28.69 4.38 11.00
C PRO A 284 -28.53 5.41 12.14
N ALA A 285 -29.53 6.28 12.33
CA ALA A 285 -29.52 7.31 13.36
C ALA A 285 -29.48 6.77 14.81
N GLN A 286 -30.16 5.65 15.06
CA GLN A 286 -30.31 5.04 16.39
C GLN A 286 -29.41 3.80 16.54
N SER A 287 -28.13 3.95 16.17
CA SER A 287 -27.13 2.89 16.24
C SER A 287 -26.28 3.03 17.51
N LYS A 288 -25.72 1.91 18.00
CA LYS A 288 -24.72 1.93 19.09
C LYS A 288 -23.43 2.67 18.66
N THR A 289 -23.11 2.60 17.37
CA THR A 289 -22.01 3.32 16.74
C THR A 289 -22.51 4.70 16.31
N SER A 290 -21.87 5.76 16.81
CA SER A 290 -22.17 7.11 16.36
C SER A 290 -21.84 7.24 14.88
N VAL A 291 -22.77 7.78 14.09
CA VAL A 291 -22.58 8.08 12.67
C VAL A 291 -22.49 9.59 12.48
N ASP A 292 -21.74 10.03 11.48
CA ASP A 292 -21.60 11.45 11.16
C ASP A 292 -22.84 11.97 10.42
N LEU A 293 -23.41 11.13 9.55
CA LEU A 293 -24.58 11.43 8.76
C LEU A 293 -25.61 10.29 8.85
N PRO A 294 -26.73 10.50 9.55
CA PRO A 294 -27.75 9.46 9.66
C PRO A 294 -28.54 9.28 8.36
N PHE A 295 -28.97 8.04 8.07
CA PHE A 295 -30.02 7.79 7.09
C PHE A 295 -31.32 8.52 7.49
N PRO A 296 -32.16 8.93 6.53
CA PRO A 296 -33.44 9.57 6.82
C PRO A 296 -34.34 8.70 7.72
N GLU A 297 -35.03 9.31 8.68
CA GLU A 297 -35.79 8.60 9.74
C GLU A 297 -36.85 7.60 9.21
N ASN A 298 -37.46 7.89 8.06
CA ASN A 298 -38.52 7.05 7.46
C ASN A 298 -37.98 5.98 6.49
N THR A 299 -36.68 5.68 6.52
CA THR A 299 -36.07 4.73 5.59
C THR A 299 -36.36 3.29 6.01
N THR A 300 -36.87 2.47 5.09
CA THR A 300 -37.04 1.03 5.33
C THR A 300 -35.69 0.33 5.39
N ARG A 301 -35.41 -0.34 6.51
CA ARG A 301 -34.15 -1.06 6.74
C ARG A 301 -34.27 -2.56 6.38
N PRO A 302 -33.19 -3.20 5.88
CA PRO A 302 -31.90 -2.60 5.55
C PRO A 302 -31.96 -1.79 4.24
N VAL A 303 -31.22 -0.68 4.25
CA VAL A 303 -31.02 0.20 3.08
C VAL A 303 -30.03 -0.43 2.12
N LEU A 304 -28.96 -1.03 2.65
CA LEU A 304 -27.94 -1.77 1.95
C LEU A 304 -28.33 -3.25 1.92
N ARG A 305 -28.75 -3.71 0.74
CA ARG A 305 -29.28 -5.06 0.55
C ARG A 305 -28.22 -5.98 -0.06
N GLY A 306 -28.42 -7.29 0.11
CA GLY A 306 -27.68 -8.30 -0.64
C GLY A 306 -28.12 -8.41 -2.10
N GLY A 307 -27.48 -9.33 -2.83
CA GLY A 307 -27.68 -9.48 -4.27
C GLY A 307 -26.95 -8.39 -5.07
N PRO A 308 -27.20 -8.30 -6.39
CA PRO A 308 -26.53 -7.33 -7.24
C PRO A 308 -27.07 -5.94 -6.91
N LYS A 309 -26.17 -5.06 -6.47
CA LYS A 309 -26.46 -3.69 -6.03
C LYS A 309 -25.31 -2.77 -6.40
N ALA A 310 -25.60 -1.49 -6.49
CA ALA A 310 -24.57 -0.48 -6.69
C ALA A 310 -24.79 0.73 -5.78
N ILE A 311 -23.66 1.28 -5.35
CA ILE A 311 -23.54 2.54 -4.61
C ILE A 311 -22.85 3.52 -5.54
N ALA A 312 -23.43 4.69 -5.73
CA ALA A 312 -22.84 5.72 -6.57
C ALA A 312 -22.89 7.08 -5.85
N LEU A 313 -21.83 7.85 -6.02
CA LEU A 313 -21.73 9.22 -5.58
C LEU A 313 -21.81 10.14 -6.80
N TYR A 314 -22.71 11.11 -6.78
CA TYR A 314 -22.86 12.09 -7.84
C TYR A 314 -22.66 13.50 -7.31
N ARG A 315 -22.19 14.39 -8.18
CA ARG A 315 -22.22 15.83 -7.94
C ARG A 315 -23.63 16.37 -8.20
N GLY A 316 -24.18 17.11 -7.23
CA GLY A 316 -25.45 17.82 -7.38
C GLY A 316 -26.32 17.75 -6.12
N ASN A 317 -27.64 17.64 -6.35
CA ASN A 317 -28.63 17.58 -5.30
C ASN A 317 -29.59 16.38 -5.52
N SER A 318 -30.00 15.75 -4.43
CA SER A 318 -30.86 14.57 -4.37
C SER A 318 -32.18 14.72 -5.14
N SER A 319 -32.72 15.94 -5.27
CA SER A 319 -33.91 16.24 -6.10
C SER A 319 -33.76 15.88 -7.58
N SER A 320 -32.53 15.76 -8.08
CA SER A 320 -32.23 15.36 -9.47
C SER A 320 -32.29 13.84 -9.66
N PHE A 321 -32.37 13.06 -8.57
CA PHE A 321 -32.35 11.60 -8.57
C PHE A 321 -33.70 11.09 -8.06
N VAL A 322 -34.54 10.60 -8.96
CA VAL A 322 -35.88 10.10 -8.60
C VAL A 322 -35.88 8.58 -8.61
N PRO A 323 -36.34 7.92 -7.53
CA PRO A 323 -36.48 6.47 -7.50
C PRO A 323 -37.28 5.93 -8.70
N GLY A 324 -36.83 4.83 -9.29
CA GLY A 324 -37.41 4.20 -10.49
C GLY A 324 -37.09 4.90 -11.81
N LYS A 325 -36.19 5.91 -11.83
CA LYS A 325 -35.66 6.48 -13.08
C LYS A 325 -34.26 5.97 -13.41
N ALA A 326 -33.91 6.11 -14.70
CA ALA A 326 -32.59 5.79 -15.22
C ALA A 326 -31.49 6.68 -14.62
N LEU A 327 -30.28 6.13 -14.56
CA LEU A 327 -29.10 6.80 -14.02
C LEU A 327 -28.58 7.91 -14.94
N PRO A 328 -28.22 9.08 -14.39
CA PRO A 328 -27.44 10.06 -15.14
C PRO A 328 -26.05 9.50 -15.49
N VAL A 329 -25.58 9.75 -16.70
CA VAL A 329 -24.19 9.38 -17.12
C VAL A 329 -23.18 10.48 -16.81
N THR A 330 -23.63 11.64 -16.35
CA THR A 330 -22.80 12.82 -16.04
C THR A 330 -22.77 13.10 -14.55
N GLY A 331 -21.65 13.65 -14.07
CA GLY A 331 -21.52 14.06 -12.67
C GLY A 331 -21.23 12.93 -11.69
N LEU A 332 -20.98 11.71 -12.17
CA LEU A 332 -20.53 10.60 -11.34
C LEU A 332 -19.14 10.91 -10.76
N LEU A 333 -19.01 10.78 -9.45
CA LEU A 333 -17.78 11.00 -8.68
C LEU A 333 -17.09 9.68 -8.38
N ASP A 334 -17.83 8.72 -7.83
CA ASP A 334 -17.35 7.38 -7.53
C ASP A 334 -18.50 6.38 -7.56
N ALA A 335 -18.19 5.10 -7.72
CA ALA A 335 -19.17 4.04 -7.71
C ALA A 335 -18.56 2.70 -7.31
N PHE A 336 -19.37 1.90 -6.63
CA PHE A 336 -19.04 0.55 -6.21
C PHE A 336 -20.21 -0.38 -6.53
N VAL A 337 -19.95 -1.35 -7.40
CA VAL A 337 -20.93 -2.41 -7.75
C VAL A 337 -20.51 -3.69 -7.05
N TYR A 338 -21.45 -4.30 -6.33
CA TYR A 338 -21.24 -5.55 -5.61
C TYR A 338 -22.39 -6.53 -5.85
N THR A 339 -22.11 -7.81 -5.70
CA THR A 339 -23.08 -8.89 -5.85
C THR A 339 -22.67 -10.10 -5.02
N SER A 340 -23.64 -10.94 -4.65
CA SER A 340 -23.37 -12.21 -3.98
C SER A 340 -23.17 -13.35 -4.98
N ASN A 341 -24.24 -13.72 -5.72
CA ASN A 341 -24.24 -14.87 -6.63
C ASN A 341 -24.76 -14.55 -8.04
N GLU A 342 -25.40 -13.40 -8.23
CA GLU A 342 -26.09 -13.05 -9.48
C GLU A 342 -25.23 -12.08 -10.29
N GLU A 343 -25.33 -12.13 -11.61
CA GLU A 343 -24.61 -11.17 -12.45
C GLU A 343 -25.37 -9.84 -12.52
N PRO A 344 -24.71 -8.70 -12.22
CA PRO A 344 -25.30 -7.39 -12.45
C PRO A 344 -25.55 -7.14 -13.93
N ASN A 345 -26.45 -6.22 -14.21
CA ASN A 345 -26.74 -5.76 -15.56
C ASN A 345 -25.45 -5.22 -16.23
N PRO A 346 -25.04 -5.73 -17.41
CA PRO A 346 -23.82 -5.27 -18.08
C PRO A 346 -23.81 -3.78 -18.41
N GLU A 347 -24.97 -3.19 -18.71
CA GLU A 347 -25.08 -1.75 -18.98
C GLU A 347 -24.86 -0.92 -17.70
N LEU A 348 -25.25 -1.45 -16.54
CA LEU A 348 -24.93 -0.82 -15.25
C LEU A 348 -23.44 -0.77 -15.00
N LEU A 349 -22.73 -1.87 -15.27
CA LEU A 349 -21.28 -1.94 -15.14
C LEU A 349 -20.60 -0.96 -16.09
N GLU A 350 -21.07 -0.85 -17.33
CA GLU A 350 -20.51 0.12 -18.27
C GLU A 350 -20.70 1.58 -17.82
N ILE A 351 -21.85 1.89 -17.19
CA ILE A 351 -22.12 3.22 -16.65
C ILE A 351 -21.29 3.51 -15.39
N LEU A 352 -21.25 2.57 -14.44
CA LEU A 352 -20.74 2.80 -13.09
C LEU A 352 -19.29 2.35 -12.90
N THR A 353 -18.82 1.32 -13.57
CA THR A 353 -17.47 0.76 -13.39
C THR A 353 -16.94 0.22 -14.74
N PRO A 354 -16.76 1.07 -15.77
CA PRO A 354 -16.45 0.64 -17.13
C PRO A 354 -15.16 -0.17 -17.18
N GLY A 355 -15.22 -1.34 -17.84
CA GLY A 355 -14.10 -2.28 -17.91
C GLY A 355 -13.75 -3.00 -16.60
N ARG A 356 -14.52 -2.79 -15.52
CA ARG A 356 -14.30 -3.42 -14.21
C ARG A 356 -15.48 -4.33 -13.83
N PRO A 357 -15.23 -5.55 -13.32
CA PRO A 357 -16.29 -6.45 -12.89
C PRO A 357 -16.87 -5.98 -11.54
N ALA A 358 -18.10 -6.38 -11.23
CA ALA A 358 -18.63 -6.21 -9.88
C ALA A 358 -17.84 -7.01 -8.84
N TYR A 359 -17.79 -6.48 -7.63
CA TYR A 359 -17.24 -7.18 -6.48
C TYR A 359 -18.12 -8.38 -6.11
N LYS A 360 -17.52 -9.57 -6.00
CA LYS A 360 -18.23 -10.79 -5.60
C LYS A 360 -18.10 -11.00 -4.09
N GLU A 361 -19.15 -10.64 -3.37
CA GLU A 361 -19.29 -10.84 -1.94
C GLU A 361 -19.64 -12.31 -1.63
N LYS A 362 -18.62 -13.13 -1.37
CA LYS A 362 -18.81 -14.50 -0.89
C LYS A 362 -18.94 -14.50 0.64
N ARG A 363 -20.19 -14.44 1.15
CA ARG A 363 -20.52 -14.46 2.60
C ARG A 363 -20.27 -15.82 3.28
N HIS A 364 -19.16 -16.49 3.00
CA HIS A 364 -18.80 -17.78 3.59
C HIS A 364 -18.10 -17.65 4.95
N GLN A 365 -17.85 -16.44 5.44
CA GLN A 365 -17.17 -16.21 6.72
C GLN A 365 -18.18 -15.89 7.84
N LEU A 366 -18.02 -16.56 8.99
CA LEU A 366 -18.82 -16.33 10.19
C LEU A 366 -18.49 -14.94 10.77
N GLY A 367 -19.45 -14.01 10.75
CA GLY A 367 -19.35 -12.68 11.41
C GLY A 367 -19.68 -11.50 10.48
N ASP A 368 -19.80 -10.31 11.06
CA ASP A 368 -19.97 -9.07 10.30
C ASP A 368 -18.67 -8.77 9.55
N VAL A 369 -18.70 -8.86 8.22
CA VAL A 369 -17.58 -8.50 7.33
C VAL A 369 -18.03 -7.36 6.42
N SER A 370 -17.15 -6.40 6.21
CA SER A 370 -17.37 -5.25 5.34
C SER A 370 -16.46 -5.32 4.11
N MET A 371 -16.87 -4.64 3.05
CA MET A 371 -16.11 -4.48 1.81
C MET A 371 -15.24 -3.22 1.96
N ASN A 372 -13.94 -3.41 2.10
CA ASN A 372 -12.95 -2.38 2.41
C ASN A 372 -12.09 -2.07 1.18
N GLN A 373 -12.00 -0.81 0.77
CA GLN A 373 -11.10 -0.38 -0.30
C GLN A 373 -9.63 -0.43 0.18
N CYS A 374 -8.81 -1.31 -0.41
CA CYS A 374 -7.46 -1.66 0.07
C CYS A 374 -6.35 -1.52 -0.96
N ASN A 375 -6.65 -0.91 -2.10
CA ASN A 375 -5.64 -0.55 -3.08
C ASN A 375 -5.82 0.91 -3.45
N CYS A 376 -4.77 1.70 -3.25
CA CYS A 376 -4.83 3.10 -3.59
C CYS A 376 -4.28 3.37 -4.99
N CYS A 377 -4.62 4.58 -5.46
CA CYS A 377 -3.75 5.39 -6.29
C CYS A 377 -3.59 5.00 -7.77
N SER A 378 -4.43 4.13 -8.31
CA SER A 378 -4.32 3.74 -9.73
C SER A 378 -5.60 3.98 -10.54
N VAL A 379 -6.79 3.67 -10.00
CA VAL A 379 -8.08 3.82 -10.71
C VAL A 379 -9.24 4.00 -9.71
N THR A 380 -10.03 5.08 -9.81
CA THR A 380 -11.32 5.18 -9.10
C THR A 380 -12.32 4.19 -9.68
N ARG A 381 -13.32 3.75 -8.90
CA ARG A 381 -14.36 2.82 -9.39
C ARG A 381 -13.83 1.42 -9.78
N ASP A 382 -12.71 1.01 -9.17
CA ASP A 382 -12.18 -0.35 -9.33
C ASP A 382 -12.64 -1.25 -8.18
N SER A 383 -13.71 -2.01 -8.41
CA SER A 383 -14.21 -3.01 -7.47
C SER A 383 -13.16 -4.06 -7.07
N LEU A 384 -12.09 -4.26 -7.85
CA LEU A 384 -11.01 -5.21 -7.54
C LEU A 384 -10.08 -4.72 -6.42
N SER A 385 -10.14 -3.43 -6.09
CA SER A 385 -9.42 -2.84 -4.97
C SER A 385 -10.03 -3.21 -3.60
N TYR A 386 -11.24 -3.77 -3.58
CA TYR A 386 -11.94 -4.10 -2.34
C TYR A 386 -11.54 -5.47 -1.77
N VAL A 387 -11.61 -5.57 -0.45
CA VAL A 387 -11.29 -6.75 0.36
C VAL A 387 -12.37 -6.95 1.41
N LEU A 388 -12.78 -8.19 1.65
CA LEU A 388 -13.59 -8.52 2.82
C LEU A 388 -12.73 -8.50 4.09
N SER A 389 -13.08 -7.64 5.03
CA SER A 389 -12.37 -7.45 6.29
C SER A 389 -13.33 -7.18 7.46
N ARG A 390 -12.75 -7.06 8.66
CA ARG A 390 -13.51 -6.66 9.84
C ARG A 390 -13.98 -5.21 9.65
N PRO A 391 -15.21 -4.87 10.07
CA PRO A 391 -15.71 -3.51 10.01
C PRO A 391 -14.83 -2.52 10.75
N THR A 392 -14.51 -1.39 10.11
CA THR A 392 -13.68 -0.31 10.64
C THR A 392 -14.40 1.06 10.67
N PRO A 393 -15.65 1.14 11.18
CA PRO A 393 -16.39 2.40 11.14
C PRO A 393 -15.65 3.54 11.87
N GLY A 394 -15.46 4.66 11.18
CA GLY A 394 -14.73 5.84 11.62
C GLY A 394 -13.21 5.64 11.71
N LYS A 395 -12.66 4.62 11.05
CA LYS A 395 -11.24 4.27 11.08
C LYS A 395 -10.77 3.83 9.69
N PHE A 396 -9.46 3.89 9.47
CA PHE A 396 -8.90 3.34 8.24
C PHE A 396 -9.16 1.85 8.09
N ASN A 397 -9.44 1.46 6.85
CA ASN A 397 -9.75 0.11 6.43
C ASN A 397 -8.70 -0.92 6.89
N ASP A 398 -9.15 -2.08 7.35
CA ASP A 398 -8.29 -3.22 7.70
C ASP A 398 -7.79 -3.93 6.42
N CYS A 399 -6.68 -3.45 5.89
CA CYS A 399 -6.14 -3.85 4.60
C CYS A 399 -4.90 -4.76 4.68
N PRO A 400 -4.72 -5.68 3.72
CA PRO A 400 -3.50 -6.46 3.59
C PRO A 400 -2.27 -5.56 3.45
N SER A 401 -1.30 -5.71 4.35
CA SER A 401 -0.13 -4.84 4.44
C SER A 401 1.16 -5.58 4.10
N LYS A 402 2.22 -4.84 3.77
CA LYS A 402 3.55 -5.45 3.53
C LYS A 402 4.13 -6.10 4.79
N ARG A 403 3.59 -5.78 5.97
CA ARG A 403 3.95 -6.37 7.27
C ARG A 403 3.82 -7.88 7.30
N PHE A 404 2.79 -8.38 6.65
CA PHE A 404 2.51 -9.80 6.58
C PHE A 404 2.59 -10.21 5.11
N SER A 405 3.80 -10.30 4.59
CA SER A 405 3.99 -10.58 3.17
C SER A 405 5.03 -11.65 2.86
N GLN A 406 4.88 -12.27 1.69
CA GLN A 406 5.80 -13.26 1.16
C GLN A 406 5.85 -13.13 -0.37
N THR A 407 7.06 -13.10 -0.92
CA THR A 407 7.22 -13.15 -2.39
C THR A 407 6.87 -14.54 -2.89
N LEU A 408 5.94 -14.58 -3.84
CA LEU A 408 5.56 -15.77 -4.59
C LEU A 408 6.22 -15.75 -5.97
N SER A 409 6.62 -16.92 -6.44
CA SER A 409 7.07 -17.14 -7.80
C SER A 409 6.44 -18.43 -8.33
N PHE A 410 5.82 -18.36 -9.50
CA PHE A 410 5.20 -19.51 -10.17
C PHE A 410 5.26 -19.32 -11.69
N CYS A 411 5.07 -20.42 -12.42
CA CYS A 411 5.21 -20.41 -13.86
C CYS A 411 3.95 -20.88 -14.58
N LEU A 412 3.66 -20.25 -15.71
CA LEU A 412 2.59 -20.62 -16.63
C LEU A 412 3.22 -21.18 -17.91
N ARG A 413 2.94 -22.44 -18.21
CA ARG A 413 3.41 -23.05 -19.46
C ARG A 413 2.56 -22.56 -20.62
N VAL A 414 3.10 -21.63 -21.40
CA VAL A 414 2.47 -21.04 -22.58
C VAL A 414 3.44 -20.98 -23.74
N ALA A 415 2.96 -21.28 -24.95
CA ALA A 415 3.68 -20.92 -26.16
C ALA A 415 3.60 -19.40 -26.38
N ASP A 416 4.62 -18.83 -27.01
CA ASP A 416 4.64 -17.40 -27.38
C ASP A 416 4.42 -16.45 -26.20
N CYS A 417 5.15 -16.66 -25.09
CA CYS A 417 4.97 -15.90 -23.84
C CYS A 417 5.07 -14.37 -23.99
N TRP A 418 5.68 -13.86 -25.06
CA TRP A 418 5.75 -12.43 -25.33
C TRP A 418 4.37 -11.79 -25.54
N GLU A 419 3.38 -12.52 -26.09
CA GLU A 419 2.00 -12.01 -26.29
C GLU A 419 1.29 -11.73 -24.97
N TRP A 420 1.74 -12.38 -23.89
CA TRP A 420 1.11 -12.35 -22.58
C TRP A 420 1.71 -11.32 -21.63
N LEU A 421 2.89 -10.77 -21.95
CA LEU A 421 3.56 -9.76 -21.12
C LEU A 421 2.69 -8.50 -20.93
N LEU A 422 1.84 -8.19 -21.90
CA LEU A 422 0.92 -7.06 -21.85
C LEU A 422 -0.41 -7.37 -21.13
N LYS A 423 -0.63 -8.62 -20.71
CA LYS A 423 -1.87 -9.10 -20.07
C LYS A 423 -1.69 -9.48 -18.59
N SER A 424 -0.68 -8.92 -17.92
CA SER A 424 -0.33 -9.27 -16.54
C SER A 424 -1.48 -9.11 -15.54
N GLU A 425 -2.32 -8.09 -15.71
CA GLU A 425 -3.49 -7.83 -14.86
C GLU A 425 -4.60 -8.87 -15.06
N GLU A 426 -4.92 -9.23 -16.30
CA GLU A 426 -5.89 -10.27 -16.63
C GLU A 426 -5.42 -11.65 -16.11
N ILE A 427 -4.11 -11.91 -16.22
CA ILE A 427 -3.45 -13.09 -15.67
C ILE A 427 -3.65 -13.17 -14.16
N LEU A 428 -3.32 -12.08 -13.46
CA LEU A 428 -3.46 -11.98 -12.01
C LEU A 428 -4.92 -12.20 -11.59
N MET A 429 -5.86 -11.54 -12.27
CA MET A 429 -7.28 -11.63 -11.96
C MET A 429 -7.84 -13.04 -12.06
N THR A 430 -7.51 -13.74 -13.15
CA THR A 430 -7.96 -15.12 -13.35
C THR A 430 -7.36 -16.07 -12.32
N LEU A 431 -6.08 -15.87 -11.98
CA LEU A 431 -5.41 -16.64 -10.94
C LEU A 431 -6.08 -16.43 -9.57
N VAL A 432 -6.33 -15.18 -9.18
CA VAL A 432 -6.98 -14.86 -7.91
C VAL A 432 -8.37 -15.48 -7.84
N GLN A 433 -9.16 -15.40 -8.91
CA GLN A 433 -10.49 -16.00 -8.96
C GLN A 433 -10.45 -17.52 -8.81
N ALA A 434 -9.50 -18.18 -9.46
CA ALA A 434 -9.32 -19.63 -9.36
C ALA A 434 -8.84 -20.05 -7.96
N LEU A 435 -7.88 -19.32 -7.40
CA LEU A 435 -7.38 -19.54 -6.05
C LEU A 435 -8.49 -19.39 -5.01
N ASP A 436 -9.23 -18.28 -5.07
CA ASP A 436 -10.36 -18.03 -4.18
C ASP A 436 -11.48 -19.07 -4.37
N GLY A 437 -11.72 -19.51 -5.62
CA GLY A 437 -12.63 -20.61 -5.91
C GLY A 437 -12.21 -21.93 -5.25
N SER A 438 -10.91 -22.18 -5.11
CA SER A 438 -10.37 -23.39 -4.50
C SER A 438 -10.38 -23.34 -2.97
N CYS A 439 -10.06 -22.21 -2.36
CA CYS A 439 -9.92 -22.09 -0.90
C CYS A 439 -11.16 -21.50 -0.20
N SER A 440 -12.00 -20.75 -0.92
CA SER A 440 -13.02 -19.86 -0.35
C SER A 440 -12.47 -18.94 0.75
N CYS A 441 -11.22 -18.48 0.58
CA CYS A 441 -10.47 -17.76 1.59
C CYS A 441 -10.65 -16.23 1.52
N GLY A 442 -11.44 -15.72 0.57
CA GLY A 442 -11.76 -14.30 0.45
C GLY A 442 -10.61 -13.49 -0.14
N ILE A 443 -9.74 -14.11 -0.93
CA ILE A 443 -8.60 -13.43 -1.55
C ILE A 443 -9.05 -12.65 -2.78
N SER A 444 -8.56 -11.42 -2.91
CA SER A 444 -8.77 -10.55 -4.08
C SER A 444 -7.44 -10.07 -4.66
N ALA A 445 -7.47 -9.39 -5.80
CA ALA A 445 -6.25 -8.86 -6.42
C ALA A 445 -5.53 -7.84 -5.51
N ALA A 446 -6.26 -7.19 -4.59
CA ALA A 446 -5.68 -6.27 -3.62
C ALA A 446 -4.65 -6.91 -2.67
N TYR A 447 -4.66 -8.25 -2.50
CA TYR A 447 -3.67 -9.02 -1.73
C TYR A 447 -2.35 -9.22 -2.48
N PHE A 448 -2.27 -8.87 -3.77
CA PHE A 448 -1.09 -9.06 -4.58
C PHE A 448 -0.50 -7.70 -4.95
N LYS A 449 0.73 -7.45 -4.52
CA LYS A 449 1.45 -6.20 -4.79
C LYS A 449 2.63 -6.46 -5.71
N GLU A 450 2.90 -5.49 -6.57
CA GLU A 450 4.10 -5.44 -7.43
C GLU A 450 4.28 -6.69 -8.33
N PRO A 451 3.26 -7.06 -9.12
CA PRO A 451 3.37 -8.19 -10.03
C PRO A 451 4.43 -7.90 -11.11
N LYS A 452 5.33 -8.86 -11.31
CA LYS A 452 6.38 -8.87 -12.33
C LYS A 452 6.19 -10.11 -13.19
N VAL A 453 6.22 -9.91 -14.51
CA VAL A 453 6.10 -10.99 -15.48
C VAL A 453 7.33 -11.00 -16.35
N ALA A 454 7.94 -12.17 -16.51
CA ALA A 454 9.06 -12.38 -17.40
C ALA A 454 8.78 -13.57 -18.32
N CYS A 455 9.10 -13.44 -19.60
CA CYS A 455 9.03 -14.51 -20.57
C CYS A 455 10.39 -15.25 -20.56
N GLN A 456 10.36 -16.55 -20.30
CA GLN A 456 11.51 -17.46 -20.35
C GLN A 456 11.20 -18.60 -21.32
N ASP A 457 12.19 -19.26 -21.90
CA ASP A 457 12.08 -20.16 -23.08
C ASP A 457 10.91 -21.17 -23.07
N LEU A 458 10.43 -21.59 -21.89
CA LEU A 458 9.37 -22.58 -21.72
C LEU A 458 8.01 -22.01 -21.23
N GLY A 459 7.92 -20.70 -20.97
CA GLY A 459 6.67 -20.05 -20.55
C GLY A 459 6.85 -18.70 -19.82
N LEU A 460 5.84 -18.31 -19.04
CA LEU A 460 5.87 -17.08 -18.24
C LEU A 460 6.26 -17.38 -16.81
N VAL A 461 7.20 -16.61 -16.27
CA VAL A 461 7.47 -16.51 -14.84
C VAL A 461 6.68 -15.34 -14.29
N PHE A 462 5.86 -15.60 -13.29
CA PHE A 462 5.15 -14.57 -12.54
C PHE A 462 5.75 -14.47 -11.14
N THR A 463 6.12 -13.25 -10.73
CA THR A 463 6.61 -12.96 -9.39
C THR A 463 5.77 -11.85 -8.80
N THR A 464 5.28 -12.02 -7.58
CA THR A 464 4.43 -11.02 -6.92
C THR A 464 4.61 -11.10 -5.41
N LEU A 465 4.35 -10.00 -4.72
CA LEU A 465 4.29 -9.99 -3.27
C LEU A 465 2.86 -10.32 -2.82
N LEU A 466 2.66 -11.46 -2.17
CA LEU A 466 1.41 -11.75 -1.47
C LEU A 466 1.45 -11.02 -0.13
N THR A 467 0.47 -10.18 0.15
CA THR A 467 0.27 -9.50 1.43
C THR A 467 -0.91 -10.11 2.18
N ALA A 468 -1.00 -9.85 3.48
CA ALA A 468 -2.07 -10.32 4.36
C ALA A 468 -2.30 -9.32 5.50
N LYS A 469 -3.36 -9.54 6.28
CA LYS A 469 -3.74 -8.72 7.43
C LYS A 469 -3.12 -9.18 8.75
N SER A 470 -2.69 -10.44 8.80
CA SER A 470 -1.99 -11.03 9.94
C SER A 470 -1.06 -12.16 9.48
N GLU A 471 -0.14 -12.54 10.35
CA GLU A 471 0.77 -13.68 10.13
C GLU A 471 0.01 -15.01 9.98
N ASP A 472 -1.07 -15.20 10.75
CA ASP A 472 -1.95 -16.37 10.64
C ASP A 472 -2.68 -16.42 9.29
N GLN A 473 -3.16 -15.26 8.81
CA GLN A 473 -3.78 -15.17 7.51
C GLN A 473 -2.76 -15.45 6.40
N LEU A 474 -1.56 -14.87 6.47
CA LEU A 474 -0.49 -15.12 5.52
C LEU A 474 -0.17 -16.62 5.43
N SER A 475 0.01 -17.28 6.57
CA SER A 475 0.28 -18.72 6.65
C SER A 475 -0.82 -19.55 5.99
N SER A 476 -2.08 -19.18 6.24
CA SER A 476 -3.26 -19.84 5.64
C SER A 476 -3.33 -19.63 4.11
N LEU A 477 -3.05 -18.41 3.64
CA LEU A 477 -3.04 -18.08 2.21
C LEU A 477 -1.88 -18.78 1.47
N LEU A 478 -0.70 -18.87 2.09
CA LEU A 478 0.44 -19.60 1.53
C LEU A 478 0.15 -21.09 1.39
N LEU A 479 -0.50 -21.70 2.37
CA LEU A 479 -0.94 -23.09 2.30
C LEU A 479 -1.99 -23.30 1.20
N ALA A 480 -2.97 -22.40 1.11
CA ALA A 480 -3.99 -22.43 0.06
C ALA A 480 -3.35 -22.31 -1.34
N PHE A 481 -2.40 -21.38 -1.50
CA PHE A 481 -1.66 -21.20 -2.75
C PHE A 481 -0.84 -22.44 -3.13
N LYS A 482 -0.12 -23.03 -2.17
CA LYS A 482 0.62 -24.28 -2.39
C LYS A 482 -0.30 -25.41 -2.84
N THR A 483 -1.42 -25.60 -2.14
CA THR A 483 -2.44 -26.62 -2.47
C THR A 483 -3.03 -26.40 -3.87
N PHE A 484 -3.30 -25.14 -4.22
CA PHE A 484 -3.76 -24.76 -5.55
C PHE A 484 -2.76 -25.14 -6.65
N LEU A 485 -1.46 -24.94 -6.42
CA LEU A 485 -0.40 -25.31 -7.37
C LEU A 485 -0.17 -26.82 -7.49
N GLU A 486 -0.41 -27.58 -6.42
CA GLU A 486 -0.22 -29.05 -6.41
C GLU A 486 -1.42 -29.80 -6.99
N THR A 487 -2.60 -29.18 -6.99
CA THR A 487 -3.80 -29.75 -7.60
C THR A 487 -3.76 -29.47 -9.11
N PRO A 488 -3.95 -30.46 -10.01
CA PRO A 488 -3.97 -30.23 -11.44
C PRO A 488 -5.18 -29.38 -11.85
N GLY A 489 -5.05 -28.06 -11.74
CA GLY A 489 -5.99 -27.06 -12.20
C GLY A 489 -5.52 -26.46 -13.53
N ARG A 490 -6.40 -26.46 -14.53
CA ARG A 490 -6.18 -25.69 -15.76
C ARG A 490 -6.79 -24.31 -15.55
N LEU A 491 -5.98 -23.27 -15.65
CA LEU A 491 -6.50 -21.91 -15.80
C LEU A 491 -6.97 -21.74 -17.25
N SER A 492 -8.16 -21.18 -17.45
CA SER A 492 -8.65 -20.84 -18.79
C SER A 492 -8.41 -19.37 -19.06
N PHE A 493 -7.58 -19.06 -20.04
CA PHE A 493 -7.30 -17.71 -20.51
C PHE A 493 -7.61 -17.60 -21.99
N ASP A 494 -8.45 -16.65 -22.42
CA ASP A 494 -8.87 -16.54 -23.82
C ASP A 494 -9.30 -17.89 -24.44
N ARG A 495 -10.00 -18.73 -23.67
CA ARG A 495 -10.43 -20.09 -24.04
C ARG A 495 -9.29 -21.10 -24.25
N ARG A 496 -8.05 -20.76 -23.88
CA ARG A 496 -6.90 -21.68 -23.84
C ARG A 496 -6.69 -22.17 -22.41
N ASN A 497 -6.52 -23.48 -22.27
CA ASN A 497 -6.18 -24.10 -20.99
C ASN A 497 -4.67 -23.99 -20.74
N ILE A 498 -4.29 -23.36 -19.64
CA ILE A 498 -2.92 -23.15 -19.20
C ILE A 498 -2.68 -23.91 -17.90
N THR A 499 -1.54 -24.58 -17.82
CA THR A 499 -1.10 -25.28 -16.61
C THR A 499 -0.22 -24.36 -15.78
N VAL A 500 -0.51 -24.28 -14.48
CA VAL A 500 0.33 -23.58 -13.48
C VAL A 500 1.30 -24.58 -12.86
N GLU A 501 2.58 -24.23 -12.81
CA GLU A 501 3.63 -25.07 -12.21
C GLU A 501 4.30 -24.34 -11.03
N SER A 502 4.55 -25.07 -9.94
CA SER A 502 5.18 -24.56 -8.72
C SER A 502 6.69 -24.37 -8.85
N SER A 503 7.37 -25.16 -9.68
CA SER A 503 8.77 -24.98 -10.02
C SER A 503 8.90 -24.37 -11.40
N CYS A 504 9.33 -23.11 -11.44
CA CYS A 504 9.75 -22.50 -12.68
C CYS A 504 10.89 -23.29 -13.33
N PHE A 505 10.78 -23.43 -14.64
CA PHE A 505 11.52 -24.38 -15.47
C PHE A 505 12.98 -24.53 -15.02
N LYS A 506 13.36 -25.72 -14.55
CA LYS A 506 14.77 -26.06 -14.32
C LYS A 506 15.43 -26.27 -15.67
N ASP A 507 16.69 -25.84 -15.80
CA ASP A 507 17.52 -26.03 -16.98
C ASP A 507 17.38 -27.44 -17.56
N VAL A 508 16.76 -27.55 -18.73
CA VAL A 508 16.79 -28.77 -19.54
C VAL A 508 18.19 -28.86 -20.14
N ASN A 509 19.13 -29.43 -19.40
CA ASN A 509 20.36 -30.06 -19.91
C ASN A 509 21.10 -30.79 -18.78
N VAL A 510 20.54 -31.90 -18.31
CA VAL A 510 21.34 -33.00 -17.77
C VAL A 510 20.79 -34.29 -18.37
N PRO A 511 21.54 -35.02 -19.21
CA PRO A 511 21.08 -36.28 -19.78
C PRO A 511 20.95 -37.34 -18.69
N ASP A 512 19.83 -38.08 -18.71
CA ASP A 512 19.57 -39.25 -17.87
C ASP A 512 20.68 -40.31 -18.04
N LEU A 513 21.19 -40.83 -16.93
CA LEU A 513 21.93 -42.10 -16.89
C LEU A 513 20.96 -43.24 -16.51
N PRO A 514 21.05 -44.42 -17.16
CA PRO A 514 20.02 -45.46 -17.12
C PRO A 514 20.11 -46.39 -15.87
N PRO A 515 19.08 -47.23 -15.61
CA PRO A 515 18.91 -47.94 -14.33
C PRO A 515 19.44 -49.41 -14.31
N GLY A 516 19.85 -49.87 -13.11
CA GLY A 516 20.14 -51.27 -12.72
C GLY A 516 21.63 -51.53 -12.43
N VAL A 517 22.11 -52.22 -11.37
CA VAL A 517 21.68 -53.45 -10.66
C VAL A 517 22.36 -53.51 -9.25
N PRO A 518 21.85 -54.27 -8.25
CA PRO A 518 22.16 -54.17 -6.81
C PRO A 518 23.08 -55.27 -6.25
N SER A 519 23.53 -55.13 -4.98
CA SER A 519 23.96 -56.15 -3.99
C SER A 519 24.75 -55.41 -2.87
N GLU A 520 24.78 -55.72 -1.57
CA GLU A 520 24.30 -56.79 -0.70
C GLU A 520 24.46 -56.27 0.76
N ILE A 521 23.62 -56.71 1.69
CA ILE A 521 23.74 -56.48 3.14
C ILE A 521 24.52 -57.65 3.77
N PRO A 522 25.35 -57.44 4.81
CA PRO A 522 25.02 -58.10 6.09
C PRO A 522 25.19 -57.21 7.34
N GLU A 523 24.05 -57.00 8.00
CA GLU A 523 23.74 -57.16 9.42
C GLU A 523 24.75 -56.88 10.56
N GLY A 524 24.25 -56.10 11.53
CA GLY A 524 24.51 -56.22 12.97
C GLY A 524 24.91 -54.88 13.64
N THR A 525 24.31 -54.38 14.73
CA THR A 525 23.23 -54.79 15.63
C THR A 525 22.87 -53.57 16.51
N GLN A 526 21.57 -53.37 16.81
CA GLN A 526 20.96 -52.65 17.96
C GLN A 526 21.04 -51.10 18.10
N GLU A 527 19.87 -50.48 17.89
CA GLU A 527 19.28 -49.26 18.50
C GLU A 527 19.08 -49.40 20.04
N PRO A 528 18.75 -48.34 20.85
CA PRO A 528 17.87 -47.19 20.50
C PRO A 528 18.16 -45.79 21.11
N SER A 529 17.48 -44.80 20.51
CA SER A 529 16.92 -43.53 21.07
C SER A 529 17.83 -42.52 21.77
N VAL A 530 17.86 -41.27 21.26
CA VAL A 530 17.92 -40.05 22.11
C VAL A 530 17.09 -38.92 21.48
N GLN A 531 16.14 -38.43 22.28
CA GLN A 531 15.40 -37.17 22.09
C GLN A 531 16.15 -35.99 22.74
N VAL A 532 16.04 -34.82 22.07
CA VAL A 532 15.92 -33.42 22.57
C VAL A 532 16.79 -32.95 23.77
N PRO A 533 17.52 -31.83 23.65
CA PRO A 533 17.85 -30.99 24.79
C PRO A 533 17.04 -29.68 24.81
N LYS A 534 16.26 -29.55 25.89
CA LYS A 534 15.64 -28.33 26.40
C LYS A 534 16.64 -27.70 27.37
N VAL A 535 17.08 -26.46 27.11
CA VAL A 535 18.00 -25.73 28.00
C VAL A 535 17.21 -25.13 29.16
N LEU A 536 17.51 -25.59 30.37
CA LEU A 536 17.14 -24.97 31.64
C LEU A 536 18.35 -24.23 32.21
N ILE A 537 18.11 -23.00 32.64
CA ILE A 537 19.01 -22.18 33.44
C ILE A 537 19.09 -22.77 34.85
N ASN A 538 20.30 -22.87 35.42
CA ASN A 538 20.50 -22.83 36.86
C ASN A 538 21.90 -22.32 37.22
N GLU A 539 21.91 -21.46 38.23
CA GLU A 539 23.04 -20.84 38.91
C GLU A 539 23.96 -21.86 39.59
N VAL A 540 25.27 -21.56 39.66
CA VAL A 540 26.14 -22.03 40.75
C VAL A 540 27.16 -20.95 41.14
N ASN A 541 27.15 -20.66 42.44
CA ASN A 541 28.05 -19.91 43.30
C ASN A 541 29.48 -20.49 43.37
N PRO A 542 30.55 -19.70 43.55
CA PRO A 542 31.82 -20.19 44.08
C PRO A 542 32.08 -19.71 45.52
N ASP A 543 32.16 -20.66 46.45
CA ASP A 543 32.80 -20.51 47.75
C ASP A 543 34.31 -20.26 47.60
N ASN A 544 34.86 -19.31 48.37
CA ASN A 544 36.20 -19.44 48.96
C ASN A 544 36.28 -18.62 50.28
N PRO A 545 36.90 -19.12 51.36
CA PRO A 545 36.77 -18.57 52.70
C PRO A 545 37.99 -17.74 53.16
N GLY A 546 37.80 -16.89 54.17
CA GLY A 546 38.84 -16.63 55.18
C GLY A 546 39.11 -15.18 55.58
N GLY A 547 38.64 -14.81 56.79
CA GLY A 547 39.23 -13.80 57.69
C GLY A 547 38.73 -12.36 57.49
N GLY A 548 38.24 -11.62 58.47
CA GLY A 548 38.12 -11.80 59.92
C GLY A 548 37.87 -10.42 60.56
N ARG A 549 37.15 -10.42 61.69
CA ARG A 549 36.80 -9.26 62.57
C ARG A 549 35.75 -8.30 61.96
N GLY A 550 34.70 -7.89 62.65
CA GLY A 550 34.28 -8.06 64.03
C GLY A 550 33.14 -7.06 64.33
N CYS A 551 32.32 -7.40 65.33
CA CYS A 551 31.32 -6.56 66.00
C CYS A 551 29.93 -6.37 65.36
N ARG A 552 29.01 -7.27 65.74
CA ARG A 552 27.86 -7.05 66.65
C ARG A 552 27.39 -5.58 66.74
N VAL A 553 26.11 -5.23 66.59
CA VAL A 553 25.03 -5.46 67.57
C VAL A 553 23.63 -5.20 66.95
N HIS A 554 22.66 -6.02 67.42
CA HIS A 554 21.18 -5.90 67.49
C HIS A 554 20.40 -4.83 66.69
N ARG A 555 19.37 -5.24 65.92
CA ARG A 555 18.00 -5.65 66.32
C ARG A 555 17.11 -4.44 66.67
N THR A 556 16.14 -4.17 65.79
CA THR A 556 14.67 -4.19 66.04
C THR A 556 13.95 -3.10 65.24
N LEU A 557 13.24 -3.53 64.18
CA LEU A 557 11.81 -3.34 63.88
C LEU A 557 11.05 -2.09 64.39
N LEU A 558 10.15 -1.64 63.49
CA LEU A 558 8.89 -0.86 63.67
C LEU A 558 9.07 0.67 63.64
N HIS A 559 8.22 1.52 63.02
CA HIS A 559 7.07 1.46 62.11
C HIS A 559 6.60 2.95 61.96
N TRP A 560 5.80 3.30 60.94
CA TRP A 560 4.98 4.55 60.80
C TRP A 560 5.75 5.82 60.38
N THR A 561 5.27 6.79 59.59
CA THR A 561 4.01 7.04 58.84
C THR A 561 4.27 8.25 57.93
N ASP A 562 3.37 8.43 56.97
CA ASP A 562 3.07 9.63 56.17
C ASP A 562 3.43 11.00 56.78
N THR A 563 3.98 11.90 55.96
CA THR A 563 3.35 13.18 55.53
C THR A 563 4.38 14.07 54.80
N LEU A 564 4.13 14.34 53.51
CA LEU A 564 3.82 15.66 52.93
C LEU A 564 3.72 15.58 51.40
#